data_AF-A0A7Y2THN0-F1
#
_entry.id   AF-A0A7Y2THN0-F1
#
_cell.length_a   1.000
_cell.length_b   1.000
_cell.length_c   1.000
_cell.angle_alpha   90.00
_cell.angle_beta   90.00
_cell.angle_gamma   90.00
#
_symmetry.space_group_name_H-M   'P 1'
#
loop_
_entity.id
_entity.type
_entity.pdbx_description
1 polymer ?
#
loop_
_entity_poly.entity_id
_entity_poly.type
_entity_poly.pdbx_seq_one_letter_code
_entity_poly.pdbx_strand_id
1 'polypeptide(L)'
;MIHLSSNTNKLKKKILIAFTILCFINVNAQNTVNTNTDLLGQRNVITTAAPFLLISPDSRAAGMGDMGVATSADANSIHWNASKLAFIEKESGISLSAAPWLRTLVPDIWFYYLAGYKRLDKRSTIAGSLRYFTLGDIQFTDVNGNPNGNYEPKEFA
;
A
#
# COMPACT_ATOMS: atom_id res chain seq x y z
N MET A 1 8.21 -64.93 56.61
CA MET A 1 7.37 -63.73 56.79
C MET A 1 8.28 -62.58 57.21
N ILE A 2 8.75 -61.78 56.24
CA ILE A 2 9.51 -60.55 56.51
C ILE A 2 8.63 -59.42 55.99
N HIS A 3 7.95 -58.78 56.93
CA HIS A 3 7.14 -57.58 56.71
C HIS A 3 8.07 -56.42 56.34
N LEU A 4 7.98 -55.91 55.11
CA LEU A 4 8.54 -54.61 54.76
C LEU A 4 7.52 -53.51 55.06
N SER A 5 8.01 -52.58 55.85
CA SER A 5 7.31 -51.62 56.71
C SER A 5 6.68 -50.44 55.98
N SER A 6 5.43 -50.12 56.35
CA SER A 6 4.86 -48.79 56.68
C SER A 6 5.67 -47.52 56.31
N ASN A 7 6.00 -47.29 55.03
CA ASN A 7 6.67 -46.05 54.61
C ASN A 7 6.11 -45.40 53.34
N THR A 8 5.17 -46.06 52.65
CA THR A 8 4.53 -45.55 51.42
C THR A 8 3.67 -44.31 51.68
N ASN A 9 2.99 -44.24 52.83
CA ASN A 9 2.18 -43.08 53.21
C ASN A 9 3.03 -41.82 53.51
N LYS A 10 4.23 -41.99 54.09
CA LYS A 10 5.15 -40.86 54.33
C LYS A 10 5.70 -40.30 53.01
N LEU A 11 6.00 -41.17 52.04
CA LEU A 11 6.45 -40.75 50.71
C LEU A 11 5.34 -40.02 49.94
N LYS A 12 4.10 -40.56 49.94
CA LYS A 12 2.94 -39.91 49.33
C LYS A 12 2.66 -38.53 49.94
N LYS A 13 2.80 -38.38 51.26
CA LYS A 13 2.64 -37.09 51.95
C LYS A 13 3.73 -36.08 51.55
N LYS A 14 4.98 -36.51 51.39
CA LYS A 14 6.07 -35.64 50.90
C LYS A 14 5.83 -35.18 49.46
N ILE A 15 5.36 -36.07 48.58
CA ILE A 15 5.01 -35.74 47.20
C ILE A 15 3.85 -34.75 47.16
N LEU A 16 2.82 -34.96 47.99
CA LEU A 16 1.68 -34.04 48.07
C LEU A 16 2.12 -32.64 48.50
N ILE A 17 2.97 -32.54 49.53
CA ILE A 17 3.50 -31.25 50.01
C ILE A 17 4.34 -30.56 48.93
N ALA A 18 5.21 -31.30 48.22
CA ALA A 18 6.01 -30.74 47.14
C ALA A 18 5.15 -30.22 45.98
N PHE A 19 4.08 -30.94 45.62
CA PHE A 19 3.15 -30.54 44.57
C PHE A 19 2.36 -29.28 44.99
N THR A 20 1.92 -29.22 46.25
CA THR A 20 1.24 -28.03 46.79
C THR A 20 2.15 -26.80 46.77
N ILE A 21 3.42 -26.94 47.13
CA ILE A 21 4.39 -25.84 47.07
C ILE A 21 4.60 -25.36 45.63
N LEU A 22 4.65 -26.27 44.66
CA LEU A 22 4.83 -25.94 43.25
C LEU A 22 3.64 -25.16 42.66
N CYS A 23 2.42 -25.43 43.12
CA CYS A 23 1.21 -24.72 42.68
C CYS A 23 1.10 -23.28 43.19
N PHE A 24 1.84 -22.87 44.22
CA PHE A 24 1.81 -21.50 44.75
C PHE A 24 2.86 -20.57 44.14
N ILE A 25 3.63 -21.04 43.15
CA ILE A 25 4.62 -20.22 42.45
C ILE A 25 3.89 -19.39 41.40
N ASN A 26 3.70 -18.09 41.66
CA ASN A 26 3.14 -17.16 40.70
C ASN A 26 4.16 -16.89 39.58
N VAL A 27 4.07 -17.65 38.49
CA VAL A 27 4.86 -17.41 37.28
C VAL A 27 4.11 -16.41 36.41
N ASN A 28 4.59 -15.17 36.36
CA ASN A 28 4.13 -14.18 35.38
C ASN A 28 4.83 -14.44 34.03
N ALA A 29 4.22 -15.25 33.16
CA ALA A 29 4.75 -15.58 31.84
C ALA A 29 4.30 -14.62 30.72
N GLN A 30 3.48 -13.62 31.03
CA GLN A 30 2.95 -12.66 30.06
C GLN A 30 3.63 -11.31 30.22
N ASN A 31 4.46 -10.94 29.25
CA ASN A 31 4.84 -9.55 29.04
C ASN A 31 3.58 -8.80 28.61
N THR A 32 3.12 -7.84 29.40
CA THR A 32 2.06 -6.92 28.98
C THR A 32 2.60 -6.08 27.83
N VAL A 33 2.28 -6.47 26.59
CA VAL A 33 2.53 -5.63 25.43
C VAL A 33 1.68 -4.38 25.61
N ASN A 34 2.31 -3.24 25.86
CA ASN A 34 1.65 -1.94 25.87
C ASN A 34 1.25 -1.62 24.42
N THR A 35 0.04 -2.02 24.05
CA THR A 35 -0.54 -1.82 22.71
C THR A 35 -0.61 -0.36 22.28
N ASN A 36 -0.44 0.59 23.21
CA ASN A 36 -0.42 2.02 22.94
C ASN A 36 0.91 2.55 22.39
N THR A 37 2.05 1.88 22.63
CA THR A 37 3.37 2.36 22.17
C THR A 37 3.92 1.59 20.97
N ASP A 38 3.65 0.29 20.86
CA ASP A 38 4.27 -0.56 19.83
C ASP A 38 3.42 -0.72 18.56
N LEU A 39 2.10 -0.52 18.63
CA LEU A 39 1.20 -0.73 17.48
C LEU A 39 0.69 0.57 16.85
N LEU A 40 0.62 1.66 17.62
CA LEU A 40 0.04 2.94 17.17
C LEU A 40 1.08 3.95 16.64
N GLY A 41 2.38 3.67 16.80
CA GLY A 41 3.47 4.59 16.44
C GLY A 41 4.40 4.11 15.32
N GLN A 42 4.38 2.82 14.97
CA GLN A 42 5.23 2.28 13.90
C GLN A 42 4.53 2.44 12.55
N ARG A 43 4.66 3.62 11.96
CA ARG A 43 4.16 3.93 10.61
C ARG A 43 4.95 3.13 9.57
N ASN A 44 4.63 1.85 9.42
CA ASN A 44 5.15 0.97 8.37
C ASN A 44 4.47 1.28 7.02
N VAL A 45 4.54 2.54 6.58
CA VAL A 45 4.10 2.91 5.23
C VAL A 45 5.15 2.46 4.24
N ILE A 46 4.71 1.77 3.20
CA ILE A 46 5.58 1.42 2.08
C ILE A 46 5.88 2.73 1.34
N THR A 47 7.13 3.14 1.33
CA THR A 47 7.58 4.29 0.54
C THR A 47 7.84 3.82 -0.89
N THR A 48 7.24 4.51 -1.85
CA THR A 48 7.49 4.29 -3.29
C THR A 48 8.25 5.49 -3.83
N ALA A 49 9.12 5.26 -4.82
CA ALA A 49 9.93 6.34 -5.40
C ALA A 49 9.11 7.31 -6.25
N ALA A 50 8.02 6.83 -6.87
CA ALA A 50 7.19 7.59 -7.81
C ALA A 50 5.69 7.35 -7.52
N PRO A 51 5.12 7.98 -6.47
CA PRO A 51 3.74 7.76 -6.07
C PRO A 51 2.71 8.22 -7.11
N PHE A 52 3.06 9.16 -8.00
CA PHE A 52 2.18 9.65 -9.07
C PHE A 52 1.77 8.55 -10.06
N LEU A 53 2.56 7.47 -10.18
CA LEU A 53 2.23 6.33 -11.03
C LEU A 53 1.05 5.51 -10.51
N LEU A 54 0.69 5.65 -9.23
CA LEU A 54 -0.45 4.98 -8.63
C LEU A 54 -1.76 5.76 -8.83
N ILE A 55 -1.69 6.98 -9.35
CA ILE A 55 -2.86 7.81 -9.60
C ILE A 55 -3.59 7.28 -10.84
N SER A 56 -4.86 6.94 -10.65
CA SER A 56 -5.74 6.46 -11.72
C SER A 56 -5.88 7.49 -12.83
N PRO A 57 -5.51 7.13 -14.07
CA PRO A 57 -5.34 8.10 -15.12
C PRO A 57 -6.62 8.39 -15.89
N ASP A 58 -7.67 7.58 -15.73
CA ASP A 58 -8.90 7.66 -16.49
C ASP A 58 -10.14 7.67 -15.60
N SER A 59 -11.16 8.43 -16.00
CA SER A 59 -12.40 8.57 -15.24
C SER A 59 -13.22 7.28 -15.16
N ARG A 60 -13.06 6.36 -16.14
CA ARG A 60 -13.82 5.12 -16.20
C ARG A 60 -13.37 4.16 -15.09
N ALA A 61 -12.08 3.82 -15.02
CA ALA A 61 -11.55 2.98 -13.96
C ALA A 61 -11.62 3.65 -12.60
N ALA A 62 -11.31 4.96 -12.52
CA ALA A 62 -11.41 5.71 -11.26
C ALA A 62 -12.84 5.73 -10.71
N GLY A 63 -13.84 5.93 -11.57
CA GLY A 63 -15.26 5.88 -11.18
C GLY A 63 -15.74 4.48 -10.73
N MET A 64 -15.03 3.42 -11.13
CA MET A 64 -15.28 2.04 -10.67
C MET A 64 -14.45 1.66 -9.43
N GLY A 65 -13.78 2.62 -8.79
CA GLY A 65 -12.92 2.36 -7.63
C GLY A 65 -11.60 1.72 -8.02
N ASP A 66 -10.92 2.29 -9.02
CA ASP A 66 -9.61 1.85 -9.51
C ASP A 66 -9.61 0.43 -10.07
N MET A 67 -10.78 0.00 -10.57
CA MET A 67 -11.00 -1.27 -11.24
C MET A 67 -10.73 -1.13 -12.74
N GLY A 68 -9.46 -1.28 -13.14
CA GLY A 68 -9.07 -1.23 -14.56
C GLY A 68 -8.48 -2.52 -15.14
N VAL A 69 -8.09 -3.49 -14.30
CA VAL A 69 -7.31 -4.68 -14.75
C VAL A 69 -8.12 -5.65 -15.61
N ALA A 70 -9.40 -5.84 -15.30
CA ALA A 70 -10.29 -6.83 -15.94
C ALA A 70 -11.49 -6.19 -16.67
N THR A 71 -11.39 -4.92 -17.03
CA THR A 71 -12.42 -4.20 -17.81
C THR A 71 -12.24 -4.45 -19.32
N SER A 72 -13.21 -4.02 -20.13
CA SER A 72 -13.06 -4.05 -21.59
C SER A 72 -11.87 -3.23 -22.06
N ALA A 73 -11.23 -3.68 -23.15
CA ALA A 73 -10.04 -3.04 -23.72
C ALA A 73 -10.37 -1.63 -24.24
N ASP A 74 -9.50 -0.66 -23.91
CA ASP A 74 -9.59 0.74 -24.30
C ASP A 74 -8.19 1.38 -24.38
N ALA A 75 -8.11 2.66 -24.73
CA ALA A 75 -6.83 3.37 -24.80
C ALA A 75 -6.09 3.44 -23.46
N ASN A 76 -6.82 3.51 -22.34
CA ASN A 76 -6.23 3.60 -21.00
C ASN A 76 -5.76 2.26 -20.46
N SER A 77 -6.03 1.16 -21.17
CA SER A 77 -5.63 -0.20 -20.79
C SER A 77 -4.12 -0.37 -20.63
N ILE A 78 -3.29 0.46 -21.28
CA ILE A 78 -1.84 0.44 -21.07
C ILE A 78 -1.42 0.73 -19.62
N HIS A 79 -2.18 1.54 -18.86
CA HIS A 79 -1.89 1.79 -17.45
C HIS A 79 -2.25 0.58 -16.57
N TRP A 80 -3.41 -0.03 -16.83
CA TRP A 80 -3.98 -1.04 -15.95
C TRP A 80 -3.55 -2.46 -16.27
N ASN A 81 -3.61 -2.82 -17.56
CA ASN A 81 -3.29 -4.16 -18.06
C ASN A 81 -3.08 -4.12 -19.58
N ALA A 82 -1.82 -4.07 -20.01
CA ALA A 82 -1.45 -4.02 -21.42
C ALA A 82 -1.92 -5.25 -22.22
N SER A 83 -2.13 -6.41 -21.57
CA SER A 83 -2.59 -7.63 -22.27
C SER A 83 -4.00 -7.48 -22.86
N LYS A 84 -4.82 -6.57 -22.31
CA LYS A 84 -6.16 -6.26 -22.84
C LYS A 84 -6.08 -5.69 -24.27
N LEU A 85 -4.99 -5.01 -24.61
CA LEU A 85 -4.82 -4.40 -25.93
C LEU A 85 -4.81 -5.44 -27.06
N ALA A 86 -4.47 -6.70 -26.78
CA ALA A 86 -4.56 -7.78 -27.76
C ALA A 86 -6.00 -8.10 -28.19
N PHE A 87 -6.99 -7.74 -27.35
CA PHE A 87 -8.42 -8.00 -27.57
C PHE A 87 -9.20 -6.72 -27.96
N ILE A 88 -8.50 -5.64 -28.32
CA ILE A 88 -9.16 -4.39 -28.68
C ILE A 88 -9.84 -4.50 -30.05
N GLU A 89 -11.11 -4.10 -30.11
CA GLU A 89 -11.93 -4.29 -31.32
C GLU A 89 -11.67 -3.23 -32.38
N LYS A 90 -11.37 -1.99 -31.97
CA LYS A 90 -11.11 -0.86 -32.85
C LYS A 90 -9.66 -0.87 -33.34
N GLU A 91 -9.44 -0.36 -34.55
CA GLU A 91 -8.10 -0.34 -35.16
C GLU A 91 -7.16 0.68 -34.50
N SER A 92 -7.68 1.82 -34.07
CA SER A 92 -6.89 2.81 -33.34
C SER A 92 -7.79 3.62 -32.42
N GLY A 93 -7.17 4.29 -31.45
CA GLY A 93 -7.87 5.20 -30.55
C GLY A 93 -6.91 6.03 -29.73
N ILE A 94 -7.42 7.16 -29.26
CA ILE A 94 -6.73 8.10 -28.38
C ILE A 94 -7.65 8.44 -27.21
N SER A 95 -7.07 8.65 -26.03
CA SER A 95 -7.76 9.12 -24.84
C SER A 95 -6.94 10.21 -24.18
N LEU A 96 -7.63 11.26 -23.76
CA LEU A 96 -7.08 12.36 -22.98
C LEU A 96 -7.90 12.48 -21.70
N SER A 97 -7.22 12.57 -20.56
CA SER A 97 -7.83 12.77 -19.26
C SER A 97 -7.08 13.88 -18.51
N ALA A 98 -7.83 14.70 -17.80
CA ALA A 98 -7.30 15.77 -16.96
C ALA A 98 -8.07 15.78 -15.64
N ALA A 99 -7.34 15.77 -14.52
CA ALA A 99 -7.92 15.79 -13.19
C ALA A 99 -7.15 16.76 -12.30
N PRO A 100 -7.83 17.67 -11.60
CA PRO A 100 -7.19 18.49 -10.58
C PRO A 100 -6.99 17.63 -9.32
N TRP A 101 -5.78 17.65 -8.76
CA TRP A 101 -5.41 16.79 -7.63
C TRP A 101 -5.43 17.61 -6.35
N LEU A 102 -6.20 17.16 -5.35
CA LEU A 102 -6.14 17.70 -3.99
C LEU A 102 -6.40 19.22 -3.87
N ARG A 103 -7.35 19.77 -4.66
CA ARG A 103 -7.66 21.21 -4.72
C ARG A 103 -7.89 21.89 -3.36
N THR A 104 -8.37 21.15 -2.36
CA THR A 104 -8.61 21.69 -1.02
C THR A 104 -7.32 22.01 -0.28
N LEU A 105 -6.22 21.31 -0.59
CA LEU A 105 -4.92 21.52 0.04
C LEU A 105 -4.03 22.44 -0.79
N VAL A 106 -3.97 22.23 -2.11
CA VAL A 106 -3.18 23.06 -3.02
C VAL A 106 -3.98 23.25 -4.31
N PRO A 107 -4.31 24.50 -4.70
CA PRO A 107 -5.15 24.75 -5.88
C PRO A 107 -4.43 24.49 -7.22
N ASP A 108 -3.10 24.48 -7.23
CA ASP A 108 -2.30 24.55 -8.46
C ASP A 108 -1.75 23.20 -8.93
N ILE A 109 -2.26 22.09 -8.39
CA ILE A 109 -1.81 20.73 -8.75
C ILE A 109 -2.76 20.11 -9.78
N TRP A 110 -2.19 19.69 -10.91
CA TRP A 110 -2.91 19.08 -12.03
C TRP A 110 -2.26 17.78 -12.49
N PHE A 111 -3.13 16.84 -12.86
CA PHE A 111 -2.76 15.58 -13.45
C PHE A 111 -3.33 15.49 -14.87
N TYR A 112 -2.49 15.17 -15.85
CA TYR A 112 -2.89 14.91 -17.23
C TYR A 112 -2.39 13.54 -17.68
N TYR A 113 -3.22 12.88 -18.48
CA TYR A 113 -2.91 11.61 -19.10
C TYR A 113 -3.34 11.57 -20.55
N LEU A 114 -2.40 11.24 -21.42
CA LEU A 114 -2.64 10.98 -22.84
C LEU A 114 -2.30 9.52 -23.11
N ALA A 115 -3.19 8.77 -23.75
CA ALA A 115 -2.93 7.41 -24.18
C ALA A 115 -3.43 7.19 -25.60
N GLY A 116 -2.68 6.41 -26.37
CA GLY A 116 -3.01 6.06 -27.74
C GLY A 116 -2.63 4.63 -28.04
N TYR A 117 -3.38 4.00 -28.94
CA TYR A 117 -3.07 2.67 -29.44
C TYR A 117 -3.38 2.53 -30.92
N LYS A 118 -2.69 1.59 -31.55
CA LYS A 118 -2.95 1.12 -32.90
C LYS A 118 -2.81 -0.39 -32.97
N ARG A 119 -3.87 -1.05 -33.41
CA ARG A 119 -3.90 -2.49 -33.66
C ARG A 119 -3.13 -2.75 -34.97
N LEU A 120 -2.15 -3.65 -34.89
CA LEU A 120 -1.35 -4.07 -36.03
C LEU A 120 -1.98 -5.31 -36.69
N ASP A 121 -2.40 -6.27 -35.88
CA ASP A 121 -3.00 -7.54 -36.31
C ASP A 121 -4.20 -7.91 -35.44
N LYS A 122 -4.88 -9.01 -35.75
CA LYS A 122 -6.02 -9.54 -34.94
C LYS A 122 -5.68 -9.83 -33.47
N ARG A 123 -4.39 -9.91 -33.11
CA ARG A 123 -3.89 -10.24 -31.76
C ARG A 123 -2.77 -9.33 -31.26
N SER A 124 -2.34 -8.36 -32.07
CA SER A 124 -1.16 -7.53 -31.78
C SER A 124 -1.54 -6.06 -31.86
N THR A 125 -1.21 -5.30 -30.81
CA THR A 125 -1.50 -3.88 -30.69
C THR A 125 -0.30 -3.19 -30.08
N ILE A 126 0.10 -2.06 -30.67
CA ILE A 126 1.07 -1.16 -30.07
C ILE A 126 0.30 -0.03 -29.37
N ALA A 127 0.77 0.37 -28.19
CA ALA A 127 0.20 1.48 -27.46
C ALA A 127 1.31 2.29 -26.78
N GLY A 128 1.01 3.55 -26.52
CA GLY A 128 1.86 4.45 -25.75
C GLY A 128 0.99 5.34 -24.88
N SER A 129 1.59 5.82 -23.80
CA SER A 129 0.96 6.84 -22.98
C SER A 129 1.98 7.83 -22.45
N LEU A 130 1.47 8.99 -22.03
CA LEU A 130 2.21 10.07 -21.41
C LEU A 130 1.41 10.55 -20.20
N ARG A 131 2.04 10.51 -19.04
CA ARG A 131 1.58 11.13 -17.79
C ARG A 131 2.32 12.44 -17.58
N TYR A 132 1.58 13.44 -17.13
CA TYR A 132 2.12 14.72 -16.68
C TYR A 132 1.49 15.07 -15.35
N PHE A 133 2.32 15.29 -14.34
CA PHE A 133 1.87 15.71 -13.02
C PHE A 133 2.65 16.96 -12.60
N THR A 134 1.93 18.06 -12.30
CA THR A 134 2.54 19.26 -11.70
C THR A 134 2.33 19.25 -10.20
N LEU A 135 3.36 19.60 -9.43
CA LEU A 135 3.29 19.69 -7.97
C LEU A 135 2.81 21.07 -7.47
N GLY A 136 2.46 21.97 -8.40
CA GLY A 136 2.08 23.34 -8.09
C GLY A 136 3.28 24.20 -7.69
N ASP A 137 2.98 25.44 -7.30
CA ASP A 137 4.01 26.40 -6.92
C ASP A 137 4.49 26.16 -5.49
N ILE A 138 5.80 25.95 -5.33
CA ILE A 138 6.45 25.74 -4.04
C ILE A 138 7.40 26.89 -3.78
N GLN A 139 7.12 27.65 -2.71
CA GLN A 139 8.03 28.68 -2.20
C GLN A 139 9.13 28.01 -1.37
N PHE A 140 10.38 28.16 -1.83
CA PHE A 140 11.53 27.69 -1.07
C PHE A 140 11.92 28.73 -0.03
N THR A 141 12.36 28.26 1.13
CA THR A 141 12.86 29.11 2.20
C THR A 141 14.26 28.67 2.62
N ASP A 142 15.12 29.63 2.98
CA ASP A 142 16.41 29.34 3.59
C ASP A 142 16.24 28.93 5.08
N VAL A 143 17.34 28.56 5.73
CA VAL A 143 17.35 28.17 7.16
C VAL A 143 16.89 29.28 8.10
N ASN A 144 16.87 30.53 7.64
CA ASN A 144 16.45 31.71 8.37
C ASN A 144 15.00 32.12 8.03
N GLY A 145 14.30 31.38 7.16
CA GLY A 145 12.94 31.67 6.72
C GLY A 145 12.82 32.72 5.61
N ASN A 146 13.93 33.17 5.00
CA ASN A 146 13.87 34.10 3.87
C ASN A 146 13.43 33.37 2.59
N PRO A 147 12.60 34.00 1.73
CA PRO A 147 12.21 33.43 0.45
C PRO A 147 13.43 33.19 -0.45
N ASN A 148 13.55 31.98 -0.99
CA ASN A 148 14.61 31.56 -1.91
C ASN A 148 14.06 31.26 -3.33
N GLY A 149 12.99 31.96 -3.69
CA GLY A 149 12.30 31.81 -4.97
C GLY A 149 11.20 30.74 -4.97
N ASN A 150 10.44 30.76 -6.05
CA ASN A 150 9.28 29.90 -6.28
C ASN A 150 9.58 28.99 -7.47
N TYR A 151 9.30 27.70 -7.33
CA TYR A 151 9.53 26.71 -8.37
C TYR A 151 8.30 25.82 -8.52
N GLU A 152 8.08 25.36 -9.75
CA GLU A 152 6.99 24.45 -10.10
C GLU A 152 7.58 23.11 -10.60
N PRO A 153 7.81 22.12 -9.70
CA PRO A 153 8.29 20.80 -10.10
C PRO A 153 7.23 20.04 -10.90
N LYS A 154 7.70 19.23 -11.86
CA LYS A 154 6.85 18.43 -12.74
C LYS A 154 7.42 17.05 -12.97
N GLU A 155 6.55 16.05 -13.01
CA GLU A 155 6.87 14.64 -13.18
C GLU A 155 6.23 14.10 -14.47
N PHE A 156 6.96 13.23 -15.17
CA PHE A 156 6.54 12.64 -16.45
C PHE A 156 6.81 11.14 -16.48
N ALA A 157 5.95 10.38 -17.17
CA ALA A 157 6.15 8.95 -17.45
C ALA A 157 5.42 8.49 -18.71
#